data_AF-A0A0E9Y1M7-F1
#
_entry.id   AF-A0A0E9Y1M7-F1
#
_cell.length_a   1.000
_cell.length_b   1.000
_cell.length_c   1.000
_cell.angle_alpha   90.00
_cell.angle_beta   90.00
_cell.angle_gamma   90.00
#
_symmetry.space_group_name_H-M   'P 1'
#
loop_
_entity.id
_entity.type
_entity.pdbx_description
1 polymer ?
#
loop_
_entity_poly.entity_id
_entity_poly.type
_entity_poly.pdbx_seq_one_letter_code
_entity_poly.pdbx_strand_id
1 'polypeptide(L)'
;RGKITSILPEGQSLDVILFILNAVYFKGTWLTQFDPSQTKDKPFLNLGTTEVSKPAMHLRRRFPYTHLDALHAGAVEIPYSGDRFSMVVLLPDSPTGLAALRDGLSLAVLEDVDSKLSFREVVLRLPKFDMSLRYSLVPAMRALGLNVVFGGGANFSAISESTQIYISDAV
;
A
#
# COMPACT_ATOMS: atom_id res chain seq x y z
N ARG A 1 -0.88 9.17 17.39
CA ARG A 1 -2.04 10.09 17.44
C ARG A 1 -1.77 11.27 16.51
N GLY A 2 -2.78 11.77 15.80
CA GLY A 2 -2.63 12.93 14.89
C GLY A 2 -1.94 12.67 13.54
N LYS A 3 -1.95 11.43 13.05
CA LYS A 3 -1.30 11.06 11.79
C LYS A 3 -2.25 11.02 10.60
N ILE A 4 -3.54 10.97 10.86
CA ILE A 4 -4.62 11.22 9.92
C ILE A 4 -5.31 12.47 10.46
N THR A 5 -5.17 13.59 9.76
CA THR A 5 -5.58 14.92 10.23
C THR A 5 -6.99 15.27 9.80
N SER A 6 -7.44 14.75 8.66
CA SER A 6 -8.84 14.83 8.22
C SER A 6 -9.17 13.69 7.27
N ILE A 7 -10.40 13.17 7.37
CA ILE A 7 -10.94 12.09 6.52
C ILE A 7 -12.00 12.65 5.58
N LEU A 8 -12.85 13.55 6.09
CA LEU A 8 -13.88 14.23 5.31
C LEU A 8 -13.30 15.48 4.62
N PRO A 9 -13.64 15.75 3.35
CA PRO A 9 -13.30 17.00 2.68
C PRO A 9 -14.04 18.16 3.34
N GLU A 10 -13.37 19.30 3.49
CA GLU A 10 -14.03 20.53 3.93
C GLU A 10 -15.08 20.97 2.90
N GLY A 11 -16.26 21.40 3.36
CA GLY A 11 -17.33 21.90 2.50
C GLY A 11 -18.30 20.84 1.93
N GLN A 12 -18.39 19.65 2.55
CA GLN A 12 -19.44 18.69 2.18
C GLN A 12 -20.84 19.23 2.44
N SER A 13 -21.76 18.94 1.51
CA SER A 13 -23.19 19.29 1.65
C SER A 13 -23.78 18.65 2.91
N LEU A 14 -24.75 19.33 3.53
CA LEU A 14 -25.48 18.81 4.68
C LEU A 14 -26.56 17.78 4.28
N ASP A 15 -26.81 17.60 2.98
CA ASP A 15 -27.75 16.61 2.44
C ASP A 15 -27.17 15.18 2.38
N VAL A 16 -26.10 14.92 3.12
CA VAL A 16 -25.38 13.66 3.07
C VAL A 16 -26.08 12.60 3.93
N ILE A 17 -26.29 11.43 3.31
CA ILE A 17 -27.17 10.39 3.84
C ILE A 17 -26.40 9.21 4.47
N LEU A 18 -25.23 8.81 3.94
CA LEU A 18 -24.38 7.77 4.55
C LEU A 18 -22.92 7.80 4.02
N PHE A 19 -21.93 7.73 4.93
CA PHE A 19 -20.51 7.59 4.61
C PHE A 19 -19.93 6.25 5.05
N ILE A 20 -19.02 5.70 4.25
CA ILE A 20 -18.09 4.64 4.69
C ILE A 20 -16.72 5.27 4.84
N LEU A 21 -16.18 5.25 6.07
CA LEU A 21 -14.86 5.80 6.38
C LEU A 21 -13.95 4.70 6.90
N ASN A 22 -12.82 4.50 6.20
CA ASN A 22 -11.74 3.64 6.61
C ASN A 22 -10.45 4.46 6.74
N ALA A 23 -9.78 4.31 7.88
CA ALA A 23 -8.57 5.03 8.19
C ALA A 23 -7.55 4.05 8.78
N VAL A 24 -6.58 3.64 7.96
CA VAL A 24 -5.49 2.77 8.40
C VAL A 24 -4.25 3.60 8.69
N TYR A 25 -3.80 3.56 9.93
CA TYR A 25 -2.48 4.07 10.31
C TYR A 25 -1.59 2.89 10.68
N PHE A 26 -0.52 2.69 9.89
CA PHE A 26 0.48 1.68 10.19
C PHE A 26 1.76 2.33 10.73
N LYS A 27 2.17 1.89 11.93
CA LYS A 27 3.48 2.24 12.52
C LYS A 27 4.10 0.99 13.12
N GLY A 28 4.88 0.29 12.31
CA GLY A 28 5.67 -0.85 12.74
C GLY A 28 7.11 -0.44 13.08
N THR A 29 7.69 -1.12 14.05
CA THR A 29 9.13 -1.09 14.32
C THR A 29 9.76 -2.31 13.66
N TRP A 30 10.80 -2.15 12.84
CA TRP A 30 11.48 -3.29 12.22
C TRP A 30 12.02 -4.27 13.27
N LEU A 31 11.92 -5.58 13.02
CA LEU A 31 12.54 -6.60 13.87
C LEU A 31 14.07 -6.43 13.86
N THR A 32 14.65 -6.28 12.67
CA THR A 32 16.04 -5.87 12.48
C THR A 32 16.06 -4.40 12.07
N GLN A 33 16.42 -3.52 13.00
CA GLN A 33 16.45 -2.07 12.75
C GLN A 33 17.68 -1.66 11.94
N PHE A 34 17.50 -0.63 11.11
CA PHE A 34 18.59 0.06 10.43
C PHE A 34 19.31 0.97 11.42
N ASP A 35 20.64 1.03 11.35
CA ASP A 35 21.43 2.03 12.09
C ASP A 35 21.22 3.42 11.45
N PRO A 36 20.65 4.41 12.18
CA PRO A 36 20.45 5.74 11.64
C PRO A 36 21.73 6.42 11.16
N SER A 37 22.89 6.11 11.78
CA SER A 37 24.20 6.67 11.38
C SER A 37 24.68 6.18 10.02
N GLN A 38 24.12 5.06 9.54
CA GLN A 38 24.39 4.49 8.22
C GLN A 38 23.42 4.98 7.14
N THR A 39 22.41 5.77 7.52
CA THR A 39 21.49 6.37 6.54
C THR A 39 22.19 7.50 5.81
N LYS A 40 22.25 7.42 4.48
CA LYS A 40 22.91 8.42 3.64
C LYS A 40 22.08 8.73 2.42
N ASP A 41 22.21 9.95 1.92
CA ASP A 41 21.60 10.35 0.67
C ASP A 41 22.15 9.52 -0.49
N LYS A 42 21.24 8.98 -1.31
CA LYS A 42 21.53 8.15 -2.48
C LYS A 42 20.58 8.49 -3.63
N PRO A 43 21.02 8.25 -4.88
CA PRO A 43 20.16 8.32 -6.06
C PRO A 43 18.93 7.42 -5.93
N PHE A 44 17.77 7.96 -6.31
CA PHE A 44 16.52 7.25 -6.51
C PHE A 44 15.90 7.70 -7.83
N LEU A 45 15.58 6.75 -8.71
CA LEU A 45 15.02 7.04 -10.03
C LEU A 45 13.48 7.05 -9.95
N ASN A 46 12.88 8.24 -9.96
CA ASN A 46 11.44 8.38 -10.04
C ASN A 46 10.93 7.95 -11.42
N LEU A 47 10.02 6.98 -11.45
CA LEU A 47 9.54 6.31 -12.66
C LEU A 47 10.67 5.76 -13.56
N GLY A 48 11.84 5.50 -12.98
CA GLY A 48 13.00 5.00 -13.70
C GLY A 48 13.77 6.03 -14.52
N THR A 49 13.34 7.30 -14.55
CA THR A 49 13.90 8.31 -15.47
C THR A 49 14.48 9.52 -14.76
N THR A 50 13.80 10.02 -13.72
CA THR A 50 14.23 11.25 -13.04
C THR A 50 14.95 10.91 -11.75
N GLU A 51 16.27 11.13 -11.72
CA GLU A 51 17.06 10.94 -10.51
C GLU A 51 16.77 12.03 -9.47
N VAL A 52 16.50 11.61 -8.25
CA VAL A 52 16.40 12.47 -7.07
C VAL A 52 17.25 11.90 -5.94
N SER A 53 17.86 12.78 -5.14
CA SER A 53 18.56 12.37 -3.93
C SER A 53 17.57 12.08 -2.81
N LYS A 54 17.66 10.90 -2.18
CA LYS A 54 16.82 10.50 -1.04
C LYS A 54 17.66 9.85 0.06
N PRO A 55 17.32 10.06 1.35
CA PRO A 55 17.95 9.33 2.44
C PRO A 55 17.62 7.84 2.28
N ALA A 56 18.65 7.01 2.12
CA ALA A 56 18.52 5.57 1.99
C ALA A 56 19.10 4.89 3.24
N MET A 57 18.27 4.09 3.89
CA MET A 57 18.68 3.21 4.97
C MET A 57 19.39 2.00 4.37
N HIS A 58 20.39 1.46 5.08
CA HIS A 58 21.23 0.38 4.58
C HIS A 58 21.52 -0.64 5.68
N LEU A 59 21.41 -1.93 5.36
CA LEU A 59 21.89 -3.00 6.22
C LEU A 59 22.18 -4.28 5.42
N ARG A 60 23.07 -5.13 5.93
CA ARG A 60 23.34 -6.47 5.41
C ARG A 60 22.91 -7.51 6.45
N ARG A 61 21.96 -8.37 6.12
CA ARG A 61 21.44 -9.41 7.02
C ARG A 61 20.79 -10.53 6.21
N ARG A 62 20.37 -11.61 6.88
CA ARG A 62 19.52 -12.63 6.28
C ARG A 62 18.06 -12.19 6.34
N PHE A 63 17.39 -12.15 5.20
CA PHE A 63 15.95 -11.91 5.07
C PHE A 63 15.31 -13.00 4.21
N PRO A 64 14.02 -13.30 4.39
CA PRO A 64 13.27 -14.05 3.40
C PRO A 64 13.29 -13.27 2.07
N TYR A 65 13.78 -13.93 1.02
CA TYR A 65 13.93 -13.36 -0.31
C TYR A 65 13.63 -14.41 -1.37
N THR A 66 13.04 -13.98 -2.48
CA THR A 66 12.89 -14.77 -3.70
C THR A 66 13.00 -13.89 -4.94
N HIS A 67 13.26 -14.50 -6.08
CA HIS A 67 13.20 -13.84 -7.39
C HIS A 67 12.02 -14.42 -8.18
N LEU A 68 11.21 -13.52 -8.75
CA LEU A 68 10.02 -13.85 -9.52
C LEU A 68 10.37 -13.73 -11.01
N ASP A 69 10.90 -14.80 -11.60
CA ASP A 69 11.38 -14.79 -12.99
C ASP A 69 10.29 -14.34 -13.99
N ALA A 70 9.04 -14.74 -13.76
CA ALA A 70 7.90 -14.36 -14.60
C ALA A 70 7.59 -12.86 -14.59
N LEU A 71 8.06 -12.12 -13.58
CA LEU A 71 7.83 -10.69 -13.41
C LEU A 71 9.10 -9.85 -13.50
N HIS A 72 10.26 -10.48 -13.69
CA HIS A 72 11.57 -9.81 -13.67
C HIS A 72 11.72 -8.91 -12.43
N ALA A 73 11.45 -9.50 -11.25
CA ALA A 73 11.44 -8.76 -9.99
C ALA A 73 11.93 -9.60 -8.81
N GLY A 74 12.71 -8.96 -7.93
CA GLY A 74 13.03 -9.51 -6.62
C GLY A 74 11.94 -9.18 -5.59
N ALA A 75 11.67 -10.11 -4.67
CA ALA A 75 10.79 -9.90 -3.52
C ALA A 75 11.57 -10.12 -2.22
N VAL A 76 11.50 -9.15 -1.30
CA VAL A 76 12.09 -9.26 0.05
C VAL A 76 11.05 -9.02 1.11
N GLU A 77 11.03 -9.88 2.13
CA GLU A 77 10.20 -9.71 3.31
C GLU A 77 11.01 -9.08 4.46
N ILE A 78 10.47 -8.01 5.04
CA ILE A 78 11.09 -7.25 6.11
C ILE A 78 10.16 -7.33 7.34
N PRO A 79 10.44 -8.20 8.31
CA PRO A 79 9.57 -8.41 9.47
C PRO A 79 9.58 -7.21 10.43
N TYR A 80 8.42 -6.94 11.02
CA TYR A 80 8.28 -6.03 12.15
C TYR A 80 8.46 -6.78 13.48
N SER A 81 8.84 -6.04 14.52
CA SER A 81 8.99 -6.56 15.88
C SER A 81 7.69 -7.19 16.36
N GLY A 82 7.83 -8.34 17.03
CA GLY A 82 6.71 -9.16 17.48
C GLY A 82 6.20 -10.17 16.45
N ASP A 83 6.83 -10.27 15.27
CA ASP A 83 6.67 -11.34 14.27
C ASP A 83 5.22 -11.60 13.79
N ARG A 84 4.34 -10.61 13.93
CA ARG A 84 2.93 -10.69 13.47
C ARG A 84 2.70 -10.05 12.10
N PHE A 85 3.59 -9.15 11.70
CA PHE A 85 3.47 -8.39 10.47
C PHE A 85 4.83 -8.28 9.80
N SER A 86 4.83 -8.19 8.48
CA SER A 86 6.01 -7.89 7.68
C SER A 86 5.65 -6.94 6.54
N MET A 87 6.65 -6.27 6.00
CA MET A 87 6.55 -5.55 4.73
C MET A 87 7.19 -6.40 3.64
N VAL A 88 6.44 -6.71 2.60
CA VAL A 88 6.98 -7.34 1.39
C VAL A 88 7.23 -6.25 0.35
N VAL A 89 8.46 -6.14 -0.14
CA VAL A 89 8.85 -5.20 -1.19
C VAL A 89 9.17 -5.97 -2.46
N LEU A 90 8.43 -5.68 -3.53
CA LEU A 90 8.73 -6.17 -4.88
C LEU A 90 9.48 -5.07 -5.63
N LEU A 91 10.66 -5.40 -6.14
CA LEU A 91 11.53 -4.48 -6.87
C LEU A 91 11.79 -5.04 -8.27
N PRO A 92 11.35 -4.37 -9.34
CA PRO A 92 11.66 -4.81 -10.70
C PRO A 92 13.17 -4.69 -10.99
N ASP A 93 13.69 -5.59 -11.83
CA ASP A 93 15.09 -5.60 -12.24
C ASP A 93 15.47 -4.37 -13.05
N SER A 94 14.50 -3.85 -13.82
CA SER A 94 14.63 -2.64 -14.62
C SER A 94 14.09 -1.41 -13.87
N PRO A 95 14.78 -0.25 -13.91
CA PRO A 95 14.29 1.00 -13.35
C PRO A 95 12.91 1.43 -13.89
N THR A 96 12.56 1.06 -15.12
CA THR A 96 11.28 1.37 -15.77
C THR A 96 10.27 0.23 -15.69
N GLY A 97 10.61 -0.88 -15.01
CA GLY A 97 9.80 -2.10 -14.96
C GLY A 97 8.54 -2.03 -14.09
N LEU A 98 8.32 -0.94 -13.36
CA LEU A 98 7.21 -0.82 -12.40
C LEU A 98 5.82 -1.00 -13.06
N ALA A 99 5.63 -0.47 -14.27
CA ALA A 99 4.36 -0.60 -14.98
C ALA A 99 4.05 -2.07 -15.33
N ALA A 100 5.04 -2.78 -15.89
CA ALA A 100 4.90 -4.19 -16.24
C ALA A 100 4.69 -5.07 -15.00
N LEU A 101 5.43 -4.79 -13.91
CA LEU A 101 5.26 -5.47 -12.63
C LEU A 101 3.84 -5.29 -12.08
N ARG A 102 3.30 -4.06 -12.13
CA ARG A 102 1.92 -3.77 -11.68
C ARG A 102 0.89 -4.53 -12.51
N ASP A 103 1.04 -4.52 -13.83
CA ASP A 103 0.07 -5.12 -14.74
C ASP A 103 0.12 -6.66 -14.70
N GLY A 104 1.28 -7.23 -14.34
CA GLY A 104 1.45 -8.67 -14.11
C GLY A 104 1.09 -9.14 -12.69
N LEU A 105 0.77 -8.22 -11.77
CA LEU A 105 0.44 -8.57 -10.40
C LEU A 105 -0.92 -9.26 -10.32
N SER A 106 -0.94 -10.48 -9.79
CA SER A 106 -2.15 -11.29 -9.62
C SER A 106 -2.14 -12.01 -8.28
N LEU A 107 -3.27 -12.59 -7.88
CA LEU A 107 -3.35 -13.38 -6.65
C LEU A 107 -2.36 -14.56 -6.67
N ALA A 108 -2.27 -15.27 -7.80
CA ALA A 108 -1.33 -16.38 -7.96
C ALA A 108 0.13 -15.93 -7.77
N VAL A 109 0.49 -14.72 -8.23
CA VAL A 109 1.83 -14.15 -8.00
C VAL A 109 2.08 -13.91 -6.51
N LEU A 110 1.09 -13.39 -5.78
CA LEU A 110 1.23 -13.13 -4.35
C LEU A 110 1.39 -14.41 -3.54
N GLU A 111 0.65 -15.47 -3.90
CA GLU A 111 0.80 -16.82 -3.33
C GLU A 111 2.17 -17.43 -3.66
N ASP A 112 2.66 -17.20 -4.88
CA ASP A 112 4.00 -17.61 -5.32
C ASP A 112 5.11 -16.92 -4.51
N VAL A 113 4.94 -15.65 -4.14
CA VAL A 113 5.90 -14.96 -3.27
C VAL A 113 5.98 -15.68 -1.93
N ASP A 114 4.86 -15.85 -1.25
CA ASP A 114 4.80 -16.45 0.09
C ASP A 114 5.43 -17.85 0.13
N SER A 115 5.13 -18.68 -0.87
CA SER A 115 5.64 -20.05 -0.95
C SER A 115 7.13 -20.16 -1.32
N LYS A 116 7.71 -19.18 -2.02
CA LYS A 116 9.10 -19.22 -2.53
C LYS A 116 10.09 -18.45 -1.65
N LEU A 117 9.62 -17.66 -0.68
CA LEU A 117 10.48 -16.92 0.22
C LEU A 117 11.40 -17.87 1.00
N SER A 118 12.69 -17.55 1.02
CA SER A 118 13.71 -18.33 1.73
C SER A 118 14.76 -17.40 2.31
N PHE A 119 15.32 -17.74 3.49
CA PHE A 119 16.31 -16.89 4.14
C PHE A 119 17.64 -16.84 3.37
N ARG A 120 17.91 -15.70 2.73
CA ARG A 120 19.16 -15.42 2.01
C ARG A 120 19.87 -14.21 2.59
N GLU A 121 21.19 -14.15 2.43
CA GLU A 121 21.92 -12.93 2.75
C GLU A 121 21.57 -11.85 1.72
N VAL A 122 21.04 -10.72 2.20
CA VAL A 122 20.59 -9.61 1.37
C VAL A 122 21.27 -8.33 1.85
N VAL A 123 21.79 -7.56 0.89
CA VAL A 123 22.25 -6.20 1.09
C VAL A 123 21.06 -5.27 0.80
N LEU A 124 20.31 -4.95 1.85
CA LEU A 124 19.09 -4.16 1.73
C LEU A 124 19.40 -2.67 1.71
N ARG A 125 18.91 -1.97 0.69
CA ARG A 125 18.89 -0.50 0.61
C ARG A 125 17.46 -0.05 0.40
N LEU A 126 16.90 0.64 1.39
CA LEU A 126 15.50 1.05 1.38
C LEU A 126 15.42 2.57 1.59
N PRO A 127 14.77 3.34 0.70
CA PRO A 127 14.51 4.76 0.94
C PRO A 127 13.77 4.95 2.27
N LYS A 128 14.15 5.97 3.04
CA LYS A 128 13.36 6.42 4.18
C LYS A 128 12.24 7.31 3.63
N PHE A 129 10.99 6.90 3.84
CA PHE A 129 9.83 7.62 3.34
C PHE A 129 8.71 7.68 4.37
N ASP A 130 7.84 8.67 4.19
CA ASP A 130 6.53 8.79 4.82
C ASP A 130 5.49 8.86 3.70
N MET A 131 4.38 8.15 3.84
CA MET A 131 3.32 8.12 2.84
C MET A 131 1.96 8.33 3.51
N SER A 132 1.19 9.26 2.96
CA SER A 132 -0.20 9.52 3.34
C SER A 132 -1.05 9.51 2.07
N LEU A 133 -2.04 8.63 2.03
CA LEU A 133 -2.94 8.47 0.89
C LEU A 133 -4.38 8.73 1.35
N ARG A 134 -5.12 9.45 0.52
CA ARG A 134 -6.57 9.67 0.67
C ARG A 134 -7.17 9.63 -0.72
N TYR A 135 -8.11 8.73 -0.95
CA TYR A 135 -8.80 8.58 -2.23
C TYR A 135 -10.20 8.01 -1.99
N SER A 136 -11.15 8.36 -2.85
CA SER A 136 -12.48 7.77 -2.79
C SER A 136 -12.44 6.38 -3.43
N LEU A 137 -13.03 5.41 -2.74
CA LEU A 137 -13.25 4.03 -3.21
C LEU A 137 -14.48 3.92 -4.11
N VAL A 138 -15.34 4.93 -4.17
CA VAL A 138 -16.58 4.90 -4.96
C VAL A 138 -16.33 4.54 -6.43
N PRO A 139 -15.36 5.16 -7.14
CA PRO A 139 -15.10 4.80 -8.54
C PRO A 139 -14.69 3.34 -8.72
N ALA A 140 -13.85 2.81 -7.82
CA ALA A 140 -13.40 1.43 -7.86
C ALA A 140 -14.56 0.45 -7.56
N MET A 141 -15.36 0.74 -6.54
CA MET A 141 -16.52 -0.08 -6.18
C MET A 141 -17.56 -0.13 -7.32
N ARG A 142 -17.82 0.99 -8.00
CA ARG A 142 -18.68 1.03 -9.19
C ARG A 142 -18.13 0.21 -10.35
N ALA A 143 -16.82 0.31 -10.60
CA ALA A 143 -16.14 -0.49 -11.62
C ALA A 143 -16.21 -2.01 -11.31
N LEU A 144 -16.26 -2.38 -10.03
CA LEU A 144 -16.49 -3.75 -9.55
C LEU A 144 -17.96 -4.18 -9.56
N GLY A 145 -18.89 -3.32 -9.99
CA GLY A 145 -20.32 -3.63 -10.14
C GLY A 145 -21.22 -3.14 -9.01
N LEU A 146 -20.68 -2.55 -7.94
CA LEU A 146 -21.47 -1.99 -6.85
C LEU A 146 -22.03 -0.62 -7.27
N ASN A 147 -23.07 -0.59 -8.09
CA ASN A 147 -23.64 0.67 -8.59
C ASN A 147 -24.86 1.14 -7.78
N VAL A 148 -25.75 0.21 -7.44
CA VAL A 148 -27.06 0.50 -6.80
C VAL A 148 -26.91 1.18 -5.45
N VAL A 149 -25.87 0.82 -4.68
CA VAL A 149 -25.61 1.32 -3.32
C VAL A 149 -25.28 2.81 -3.26
N PHE A 150 -24.93 3.44 -4.39
CA PHE A 150 -24.55 4.84 -4.49
C PHE A 150 -25.64 5.74 -5.11
N GLY A 151 -26.88 5.27 -5.18
CA GLY A 151 -28.01 6.04 -5.74
C GLY A 151 -29.35 5.64 -5.13
N GLY A 152 -30.45 6.26 -5.58
CA GLY A 152 -31.78 6.13 -4.95
C GLY A 152 -32.42 4.73 -5.00
N GLY A 153 -31.80 3.76 -5.68
CA GLY A 153 -32.21 2.35 -5.64
C GLY A 153 -31.57 1.53 -4.51
N ALA A 154 -30.74 2.16 -3.68
CA ALA A 154 -30.07 1.48 -2.58
C ALA A 154 -31.08 0.95 -1.54
N ASN A 155 -30.89 -0.30 -1.12
CA ASN A 155 -31.67 -0.89 -0.04
C ASN A 155 -30.79 -1.08 1.18
N PHE A 156 -30.91 -0.17 2.14
CA PHE A 156 -30.23 -0.21 3.43
C PHE A 156 -31.25 -0.32 4.59
N SER A 157 -32.38 -0.99 4.36
CA SER A 157 -33.45 -1.20 5.36
C SER A 157 -32.98 -1.88 6.66
N ALA A 158 -31.89 -2.64 6.61
CA ALA A 158 -31.26 -3.23 7.80
C ALA A 158 -30.45 -2.23 8.64
N ILE A 159 -30.15 -1.04 8.10
CA ILE A 159 -29.37 0.02 8.75
C ILE A 159 -30.27 1.17 9.19
N SER A 160 -31.30 1.50 8.39
CA SER A 160 -32.23 2.58 8.67
C SER A 160 -33.62 2.29 8.10
N GLU A 161 -34.65 2.79 8.78
CA GLU A 161 -36.03 2.76 8.30
C GLU A 161 -36.29 3.75 7.15
N SER A 162 -35.40 4.72 6.96
CA SER A 162 -35.49 5.66 5.83
C SER A 162 -35.15 4.95 4.52
N THR A 163 -36.03 5.08 3.53
CA THR A 163 -35.85 4.50 2.19
C THR A 163 -35.08 5.42 1.23
N GLN A 164 -34.70 6.61 1.69
CA GLN A 164 -33.97 7.61 0.89
C GLN A 164 -32.48 7.63 1.23
N ILE A 165 -31.92 6.51 1.72
CA ILE A 165 -30.51 6.43 2.10
C ILE A 165 -29.68 5.71 1.05
N TYR A 166 -28.53 6.30 0.72
CA TYR A 166 -27.52 5.73 -0.17
C TYR A 166 -26.13 6.15 0.29
N ILE A 167 -25.09 5.41 -0.11
CA ILE A 167 -23.71 5.78 0.18
C ILE A 167 -23.35 6.99 -0.68
N SER A 168 -23.04 8.11 -0.05
CA SER A 168 -22.61 9.32 -0.76
C SER A 168 -21.10 9.31 -1.05
N ASP A 169 -20.31 8.72 -0.17
CA ASP A 169 -18.87 8.53 -0.38
C ASP A 169 -18.34 7.33 0.43
N ALA A 170 -17.24 6.78 -0.05
CA ALA A 170 -16.47 5.74 0.59
C ALA A 170 -15.00 6.14 0.51
N VAL A 171 -14.37 6.37 1.66
CA VAL A 171 -12.97 6.83 1.77
C VAL A 171 -12.19 5.86 2.63
#